data_AF-A0A222ENE8-F1
#
_entry.id   AF-A0A222ENE8-F1
#
_cell.length_a   1.000
_cell.length_b   1.000
_cell.length_c   1.000
_cell.angle_alpha   90.00
_cell.angle_beta   90.00
_cell.angle_gamma   90.00
#
_symmetry.space_group_name_H-M   'P 1'
#
loop_
_entity.id
_entity.type
_entity.pdbx_description
1 polymer ?
#
loop_
_entity_poly.entity_id
_entity_poly.type
_entity_poly.pdbx_seq_one_letter_code
_entity_poly.pdbx_strand_id
1 'polypeptide(L)'
;MKIPMYKEIFNQIIPLTINYSLKELDINCYDFNWSIDEFADLLEELHPVTATSLLKAFKFYYNLLLKQFISANKENFTNRNINVLMMNHLTIMTDIDNSITTFEAKVRH
;
A
#
# COMPACT_ATOMS: atom_id res chain seq x y z
N MET A 1 20.76 14.02 2.85
CA MET A 1 19.32 13.75 3.06
C MET A 1 19.08 12.28 2.76
N LYS A 2 18.86 11.42 3.77
CA LYS A 2 18.50 10.01 3.56
C LYS A 2 17.03 9.99 3.15
N ILE A 3 16.73 9.48 1.96
CA ILE A 3 15.34 9.37 1.49
C ILE A 3 14.72 8.18 2.22
N PRO A 4 13.80 8.35 3.18
CA PRO A 4 13.21 7.24 3.90
C PRO A 4 11.96 6.79 3.13
N MET A 5 12.15 6.34 1.90
CA MET A 5 11.10 6.51 0.90
C MET A 5 9.95 5.50 0.97
N TYR A 6 10.23 4.24 1.29
CA TYR A 6 9.21 3.20 1.19
C TYR A 6 8.50 2.98 2.53
N LYS A 7 9.26 2.78 3.60
CA LYS A 7 8.67 2.47 4.91
C LYS A 7 7.75 3.58 5.43
N GLU A 8 8.10 4.86 5.20
CA GLU A 8 7.26 5.99 5.61
C GLU A 8 5.98 6.11 4.77
N ILE A 9 6.05 5.82 3.46
CA ILE A 9 4.88 5.81 2.59
C ILE A 9 3.92 4.70 3.01
N PHE A 10 4.42 3.50 3.28
CA PHE A 10 3.59 2.38 3.76
C PHE A 10 2.91 2.69 5.09
N ASN A 11 3.64 3.26 6.07
CA ASN A 11 3.09 3.64 7.36
C ASN A 11 1.97 4.69 7.26
N GLN A 12 1.96 5.53 6.20
CA GLN A 12 0.88 6.48 5.95
C GLN A 12 -0.32 5.84 5.22
N ILE A 13 -0.07 4.86 4.35
CA ILE A 13 -1.12 4.23 3.53
C ILE A 13 -1.93 3.22 4.31
N ILE A 14 -1.30 2.40 5.16
CA ILE A 14 -1.98 1.31 5.85
C ILE A 14 -3.16 1.83 6.70
N PRO A 15 -3.00 2.86 7.57
CA PRO A 15 -4.12 3.40 8.34
C PRO A 15 -5.25 3.97 7.47
N LEU A 16 -4.91 4.66 6.37
CA LEU A 16 -5.90 5.21 5.43
C LEU A 16 -6.70 4.12 4.71
N THR A 17 -6.02 3.04 4.35
CA THR A 17 -6.61 1.87 3.69
C THR A 17 -7.60 1.19 4.60
N ILE A 18 -7.19 0.90 5.84
CA ILE A 18 -8.05 0.22 6.82
C ILE A 18 -9.26 1.12 7.16
N ASN A 19 -9.04 2.40 7.43
CA ASN A 19 -10.13 3.31 7.78
C ASN A 19 -11.17 3.48 6.64
N TYR A 20 -10.73 3.47 5.38
CA TYR A 20 -11.66 3.56 4.24
C TYR A 20 -12.43 2.26 4.01
N SER A 21 -11.75 1.11 4.03
CA SER A 21 -12.34 -0.18 3.72
C SER A 21 -13.13 -0.80 4.88
N LEU A 22 -12.79 -0.46 6.12
CA LEU A 22 -13.46 -0.95 7.34
C LEU A 22 -14.22 0.18 8.08
N LYS A 23 -14.60 1.24 7.36
CA LYS A 23 -15.29 2.41 7.93
C LYS A 23 -16.55 2.03 8.71
N GLU A 24 -17.25 0.98 8.28
CA GLU A 24 -18.48 0.49 8.91
C GLU A 24 -18.24 -0.22 10.25
N LEU A 25 -16.99 -0.62 10.54
CA LEU A 25 -16.62 -1.27 11.80
C LEU A 25 -16.21 -0.27 12.90
N ASP A 26 -16.26 1.03 12.62
CA ASP A 26 -15.92 2.13 13.55
C ASP A 26 -14.52 2.01 14.18
N ILE A 27 -13.58 1.39 13.44
CA ILE A 27 -12.21 1.16 13.91
C ILE A 27 -11.37 2.41 13.59
N ASN A 28 -11.07 3.21 14.63
CA ASN A 28 -10.14 4.33 14.49
C ASN A 28 -8.69 3.81 14.39
N CYS A 29 -8.17 3.73 13.17
CA CYS A 29 -6.85 3.17 12.88
C CYS A 29 -5.70 4.20 12.95
N TYR A 30 -6.00 5.48 13.16
CA TYR A 30 -5.00 6.55 13.06
C TYR A 30 -3.94 6.51 14.16
N ASP A 31 -4.24 5.87 15.29
CA ASP A 31 -3.29 5.72 16.41
C ASP A 31 -2.46 4.43 16.34
N PHE A 32 -2.76 3.54 15.39
CA PHE A 32 -2.05 2.27 15.24
C PHE A 32 -0.89 2.40 14.26
N ASN A 33 0.32 2.14 14.74
CA ASN A 33 1.51 2.07 13.90
C ASN A 33 1.65 0.65 13.32
N TRP A 34 0.84 0.34 12.31
CA TRP A 34 0.87 -0.96 11.63
C TRP A 34 2.16 -1.10 10.80
N SER A 35 2.89 -2.17 11.06
CA SER A 35 3.95 -2.66 10.17
C SER A 35 3.36 -3.33 8.92
N ILE A 36 4.19 -3.49 7.89
CA ILE A 36 3.82 -4.21 6.67
C ILE A 36 3.47 -5.67 7.00
N ASP A 37 4.20 -6.27 7.93
CA ASP A 37 3.99 -7.66 8.34
C ASP A 37 2.64 -7.83 9.05
N GLU A 38 2.30 -6.93 10.00
CA GLU A 38 0.98 -6.94 10.66
C GLU A 38 -0.17 -6.71 9.67
N PHE A 39 0.03 -5.86 8.65
CA PHE A 39 -0.97 -5.67 7.61
C PHE A 39 -1.13 -6.93 6.73
N ALA A 40 -0.04 -7.64 6.45
CA ALA A 40 -0.09 -8.91 5.72
C ALA A 40 -0.82 -10.00 6.54
N ASP A 41 -0.53 -10.10 7.83
CA ASP A 41 -1.20 -11.03 8.75
C ASP A 41 -2.71 -10.76 8.79
N LEU A 42 -3.12 -9.49 8.91
CA LEU A 42 -4.53 -9.09 8.86
C LEU A 42 -5.21 -9.54 7.55
N LEU A 43 -4.55 -9.37 6.41
CA LEU A 43 -5.13 -9.77 5.12
C LEU A 43 -5.39 -11.28 5.03
N GLU A 44 -4.53 -12.11 5.63
CA GLU A 44 -4.71 -13.57 5.67
C GLU A 44 -5.82 -14.00 6.65
N GLU A 45 -6.06 -13.25 7.73
CA GLU A 45 -7.14 -13.51 8.68
C GLU A 45 -8.54 -13.09 8.16
N LEU A 46 -8.59 -12.14 7.25
CA LEU A 46 -9.84 -11.60 6.70
C LEU A 46 -10.47 -12.52 5.65
N HIS A 47 -11.80 -12.38 5.49
CA HIS A 47 -12.49 -13.00 4.37
C HIS A 47 -11.86 -12.53 3.03
N PRO A 48 -11.62 -13.43 2.05
CA PRO A 48 -10.86 -13.07 0.84
C PRO A 48 -11.41 -11.89 0.04
N VAL A 49 -12.73 -11.69 0.05
CA VAL A 49 -13.38 -10.50 -0.56
C VAL A 49 -12.96 -9.20 0.12
N THR A 50 -12.90 -9.21 1.46
CA THR A 50 -12.49 -8.06 2.27
C THR A 50 -10.99 -7.79 2.09
N ALA A 51 -10.15 -8.84 2.13
CA ALA A 51 -8.72 -8.73 1.86
C ALA A 51 -8.43 -8.16 0.46
N THR A 52 -9.15 -8.63 -0.56
CA THR A 52 -9.07 -8.10 -1.93
C THR A 52 -9.44 -6.61 -1.98
N SER A 53 -10.51 -6.23 -1.27
CA SER A 53 -10.98 -4.84 -1.23
C SER A 53 -9.97 -3.91 -0.55
N LEU A 54 -9.36 -4.37 0.56
CA LEU A 54 -8.27 -3.68 1.25
C LEU A 54 -7.04 -3.51 0.36
N LEU A 55 -6.60 -4.57 -0.33
CA LEU A 55 -5.44 -4.49 -1.24
C LEU A 55 -5.69 -3.54 -2.42
N LYS A 56 -6.91 -3.51 -2.97
CA LYS A 56 -7.28 -2.55 -4.02
C LYS A 56 -7.26 -1.11 -3.52
N ALA A 57 -7.75 -0.85 -2.32
CA ALA A 57 -7.67 0.46 -1.68
C ALA A 57 -6.22 0.86 -1.38
N PHE A 58 -5.41 -0.08 -0.86
CA PHE A 58 -3.97 0.12 -0.62
C PHE A 58 -3.26 0.53 -1.92
N LYS A 59 -3.49 -0.22 -3.01
CA LYS A 59 -2.95 0.06 -4.34
C LYS A 59 -3.32 1.46 -4.84
N PHE A 60 -4.56 1.88 -4.62
CA PHE A 60 -5.03 3.21 -5.01
C PHE A 60 -4.28 4.32 -4.24
N TYR A 61 -4.25 4.24 -2.91
CA TYR A 61 -3.58 5.25 -2.08
C TYR A 61 -2.07 5.30 -2.30
N TYR A 62 -1.43 4.15 -2.51
CA TYR A 62 -0.02 4.06 -2.87
C TYR A 62 0.30 4.86 -4.14
N ASN A 63 -0.47 4.66 -5.21
CA ASN A 63 -0.29 5.40 -6.46
C ASN A 63 -0.50 6.90 -6.29
N LEU A 64 -1.53 7.29 -5.53
CA LEU A 64 -1.84 8.70 -5.27
C LEU A 64 -0.70 9.40 -4.53
N LEU A 65 -0.24 8.83 -3.42
CA LEU A 65 0.83 9.41 -2.61
C LEU A 65 2.18 9.39 -3.32
N LEU A 66 2.49 8.33 -4.06
CA LEU A 66 3.72 8.28 -4.86
C LEU A 66 3.73 9.39 -5.91
N LYS A 67 2.61 9.60 -6.62
CA LYS A 67 2.48 10.69 -7.59
C LYS A 67 2.68 12.06 -6.94
N GLN A 68 2.07 12.28 -5.78
CA GLN A 68 2.24 13.52 -5.01
C GLN A 68 3.70 13.72 -4.58
N PHE A 69 4.34 12.67 -4.05
CA PHE A 69 5.74 12.71 -3.63
C PHE A 69 6.67 13.05 -4.80
N ILE A 70 6.50 12.38 -5.95
CA ILE A 70 7.31 12.64 -7.14
C ILE A 70 7.12 14.09 -7.59
N SER A 71 5.86 14.57 -7.64
CA SER A 71 5.56 15.94 -8.06
C SER A 71 6.18 16.98 -7.12
N ALA A 72 6.10 16.76 -5.81
CA ALA A 72 6.63 17.68 -4.79
C ALA A 72 8.17 17.72 -4.76
N ASN A 73 8.83 16.63 -5.18
CA ASN A 73 10.29 16.49 -5.13
C ASN A 73 10.94 16.51 -6.52
N LYS A 74 10.21 16.89 -7.57
CA LYS A 74 10.64 16.78 -8.97
C LYS A 74 12.04 17.36 -9.22
N GLU A 75 12.34 18.51 -8.63
CA GLU A 75 13.62 19.22 -8.78
C GLU A 75 14.78 18.58 -8.00
N ASN A 76 14.48 17.75 -7.00
CA ASN A 76 15.47 17.08 -6.16
C ASN A 76 15.90 15.71 -6.73
N PHE A 77 15.25 15.23 -7.78
CA PHE A 77 15.57 13.93 -8.35
C PHE A 77 16.67 14.02 -9.42
N THR A 78 17.64 13.11 -9.31
CA THR A 78 18.53 12.77 -10.42
C THR A 78 17.92 11.65 -11.26
N ASN A 79 18.31 11.53 -12.53
CA ASN A 79 17.86 10.42 -13.40
C ASN A 79 18.09 9.04 -12.77
N ARG A 80 19.19 8.84 -12.05
CA ARG A 80 19.47 7.59 -11.33
C ARG A 80 18.46 7.32 -10.23
N ASN A 81 18.10 8.34 -9.44
CA ASN A 81 17.13 8.21 -8.35
C ASN A 81 15.73 7.87 -8.88
N ILE A 82 15.33 8.48 -10.00
CA ILE A 82 14.04 8.19 -10.66
C ILE A 82 14.00 6.74 -11.14
N ASN A 83 15.07 6.25 -11.78
CA ASN A 83 15.11 4.88 -12.28
C ASN A 83 14.99 3.85 -11.15
N VAL A 84 15.69 4.06 -10.03
CA VAL A 84 15.59 3.18 -8.85
C VAL A 84 14.17 3.20 -8.26
N LEU A 85 13.58 4.39 -8.14
CA LEU A 85 12.20 4.56 -7.67
C LEU A 85 11.20 3.83 -8.58
N MET A 86 11.34 3.99 -9.90
CA MET A 86 10.46 3.35 -10.89
C MET A 86 10.58 1.82 -10.85
N MET A 87 11.80 1.28 -10.73
CA MET A 87 12.00 -0.17 -10.61
C MET A 87 11.35 -0.72 -9.34
N ASN A 88 11.57 -0.07 -8.20
CA ASN A 88 10.96 -0.47 -6.94
C ASN A 88 9.43 -0.35 -6.97
N HIS A 89 8.91 0.69 -7.62
CA HIS A 89 7.47 0.85 -7.85
C HIS A 89 6.90 -0.32 -8.66
N LEU A 90 7.54 -0.70 -9.77
CA LEU A 90 7.10 -1.85 -10.58
C LEU A 90 7.10 -3.15 -9.77
N THR A 91 8.12 -3.39 -8.94
CA THR A 91 8.16 -4.56 -8.04
C THR A 91 6.98 -4.56 -7.08
N ILE A 92 6.76 -3.47 -6.34
CA ILE A 92 5.67 -3.38 -5.36
C ILE A 92 4.29 -3.55 -6.03
N MET A 93 4.09 -2.92 -7.18
CA MET A 93 2.83 -3.06 -7.93
C MET A 93 2.59 -4.51 -8.36
N THR A 94 3.66 -5.20 -8.79
CA THR A 94 3.60 -6.62 -9.16
C THR A 94 3.22 -7.48 -7.95
N ASP A 95 3.83 -7.24 -6.79
CA ASP A 95 3.56 -7.98 -5.56
C ASP A 95 2.12 -7.79 -5.07
N ILE A 96 1.61 -6.55 -5.14
CA ILE A 96 0.22 -6.24 -4.82
C ILE A 96 -0.75 -6.94 -5.77
N ASP A 97 -0.47 -6.92 -7.09
CA ASP A 97 -1.33 -7.56 -8.09
C ASP A 97 -1.35 -9.09 -7.97
N ASN A 98 -0.22 -9.70 -7.65
CA ASN A 98 -0.14 -11.12 -7.33
C ASN A 98 -0.93 -11.48 -6.07
N SER A 99 -0.87 -10.63 -5.04
CA SER A 99 -1.62 -10.82 -3.80
C SER A 99 -3.13 -10.72 -4.05
N ILE A 100 -3.58 -9.70 -4.80
CA ILE A 100 -4.99 -9.57 -5.22
C ILE A 100 -5.46 -10.81 -5.97
N THR A 101 -4.68 -11.28 -6.95
CA THR A 101 -5.02 -12.46 -7.75
C THR A 101 -5.15 -13.71 -6.88
N THR A 102 -4.25 -13.86 -5.90
CA THR A 102 -4.28 -14.96 -4.93
C THR A 102 -5.55 -14.95 -4.10
N PHE A 103 -5.95 -13.80 -3.53
CA PHE A 103 -7.19 -13.70 -2.75
C PHE A 103 -8.44 -13.86 -3.63
N GLU A 104 -8.45 -13.32 -4.84
CA GLU A 104 -9.57 -13.50 -5.78
C GLU A 104 -9.76 -14.98 -6.17
N ALA A 105 -8.67 -15.75 -6.29
CA ALA A 105 -8.74 -17.19 -6.51
C ALA A 105 -9.36 -17.92 -5.31
N LYS A 106 -9.05 -17.50 -4.07
CA LYS A 106 -9.65 -18.05 -2.83
C LYS A 106 -11.17 -17.80 -2.74
N VAL A 107 -11.73 -16.80 -3.44
CA VAL A 107 -13.19 -16.52 -3.46
C VAL A 107 -13.97 -17.51 -4.36
N ARG A 108 -13.32 -18.08 -5.38
CA ARG A 108 -13.97 -18.94 -6.38
C ARG A 108 -14.07 -20.42 -5.96
N HIS A 109 -13.40 -20.80 -4.88
CA HIS A 109 -13.36 -22.15 -4.31
C HIS A 109 -14.02 -22.15 -2.93
#